data_AF-X1JPI8-F1
#
_entry.id   AF-X1JPI8-F1
#
_cell.length_a   1.000
_cell.length_b   1.000
_cell.length_c   1.000
_cell.angle_alpha   90.00
_cell.angle_beta   90.00
_cell.angle_gamma   90.00
#
_symmetry.space_group_name_H-M   'P 1'
#
loop_
_entity.id
_entity.type
_entity.pdbx_description
1 polymer ?
#
loop_
_entity_poly.entity_id
_entity_poly.type
_entity_poly.pdbx_seq_one_letter_code
_entity_poly.pdbx_strand_id
1 'polypeptide(L)'
;MNIPAARWYSVIERRRSRRRFRPEPLEASLLSQIVATCTEFKPFPNARAVLVTEAPDTVFKGALGPYGKIKGAPAFIAFIGNMDSPNVYEQVGYAGEGIILEAEALNLATCWVAGFFKPKVVASLIGISEGERVLAVTPIGYATARHSLEEKLMTGFGFTHRRRPLSGLVTGLLESEWEEWMRLALKAARLAPSAVNRQPWRFKLEPHSITVSVNTLGREYGLSKRLCCGIAMLHIEVAALSYGIGGNWEFLEPPLVARFTIKVT
;
A
#
# COMPACT_ATOMS: atom_id res chain seq x y z
N MET A 1 -5.23 7.12 15.43
CA MET A 1 -4.57 5.96 16.08
C MET A 1 -3.08 5.95 15.80
N ASN A 2 -2.26 5.43 16.72
CA ASN A 2 -0.82 5.20 16.50
C ASN A 2 -0.61 3.95 15.61
N ILE A 3 0.57 3.86 14.98
CA ILE A 3 0.97 2.69 14.19
C ILE A 3 1.19 1.48 15.13
N PRO A 4 0.44 0.38 15.00
CA PRO A 4 0.67 -0.85 15.78
C PRO A 4 1.84 -1.64 15.19
N ALA A 5 3.05 -1.08 15.30
CA ALA A 5 4.23 -1.46 14.52
C ALA A 5 4.59 -2.94 14.60
N ALA A 6 4.62 -3.55 15.79
CA ALA A 6 4.91 -4.97 15.95
C ALA A 6 3.90 -5.87 15.20
N ARG A 7 2.60 -5.55 15.32
CA ARG A 7 1.52 -6.30 14.67
C ARG A 7 1.60 -6.16 13.15
N TRP A 8 1.75 -4.95 12.63
CA TRP A 8 1.85 -4.71 11.19
C TRP A 8 3.16 -5.25 10.59
N TYR A 9 4.28 -5.13 11.29
CA TYR A 9 5.55 -5.67 10.84
C TYR A 9 5.49 -7.20 10.64
N SER A 10 4.82 -7.92 11.57
CA SER A 10 4.66 -9.38 11.52
C SER A 10 3.93 -9.91 10.28
N VAL A 11 3.20 -9.05 9.55
CA VAL A 11 2.41 -9.47 8.38
C VAL A 11 3.06 -9.10 7.04
N ILE A 12 4.05 -8.22 7.03
CA ILE A 12 4.70 -7.72 5.81
C ILE A 12 5.21 -8.86 4.93
N GLU A 13 5.89 -9.84 5.53
CA GLU A 13 6.48 -10.96 4.78
C GLU A 13 5.45 -11.91 4.20
N ARG A 14 4.34 -12.17 4.90
CA ARG A 14 3.30 -13.10 4.47
C ARG A 14 2.25 -12.47 3.56
N ARG A 15 2.11 -11.14 3.57
CA ARG A 15 1.09 -10.41 2.80
C ARG A 15 1.18 -10.75 1.31
N ARG A 16 0.07 -11.14 0.69
CA ARG A 16 0.00 -11.47 -0.75
C ARG A 16 -1.19 -10.77 -1.37
N SER A 17 -1.03 -10.33 -2.62
CA SER A 17 -2.15 -9.79 -3.39
C SER A 17 -3.06 -10.93 -3.84
N ARG A 18 -4.29 -10.97 -3.33
CA ARG A 18 -5.29 -11.99 -3.66
C ARG A 18 -6.43 -11.38 -4.46
N ARG A 19 -6.88 -12.09 -5.51
CA ARG A 19 -7.94 -11.60 -6.42
C ARG A 19 -9.17 -12.51 -6.44
N ARG A 20 -9.13 -13.62 -5.71
CA ARG A 20 -10.22 -14.59 -5.54
C ARG A 20 -10.54 -14.76 -4.07
N PHE A 21 -11.76 -14.40 -3.73
CA PHE A 21 -12.28 -14.39 -2.36
C PHE A 21 -13.40 -15.42 -2.22
N ARG A 22 -13.56 -15.92 -0.99
CA ARG A 22 -14.74 -16.68 -0.58
C ARG A 22 -15.92 -15.70 -0.48
N PRO A 23 -17.14 -16.10 -0.89
CA PRO A 23 -18.33 -15.25 -0.83
C PRO A 23 -18.89 -15.08 0.60
N GLU A 24 -18.18 -15.58 1.59
CA GLU A 24 -18.57 -15.51 2.99
C GLU A 24 -18.59 -14.05 3.48
N PRO A 25 -19.63 -13.65 4.21
CA PRO A 25 -19.70 -12.30 4.78
C PRO A 25 -18.63 -12.12 5.86
N LEU A 26 -18.21 -10.87 6.05
CA LEU A 26 -17.34 -10.52 7.17
C LEU A 26 -18.17 -10.34 8.44
N GLU A 27 -17.63 -10.81 9.57
CA GLU A 27 -18.26 -10.61 10.88
C GLU A 27 -18.41 -9.12 11.20
N ALA A 28 -19.49 -8.76 11.90
CA ALA A 28 -19.77 -7.36 12.25
C ALA A 28 -18.64 -6.73 13.08
N SER A 29 -18.06 -7.48 14.01
CA SER A 29 -16.91 -7.07 14.83
C SER A 29 -15.69 -6.70 13.98
N LEU A 30 -15.46 -7.46 12.91
CA LEU A 30 -14.34 -7.25 12.00
C LEU A 30 -14.57 -6.04 11.10
N LEU A 31 -15.79 -5.88 10.58
CA LEU A 31 -16.20 -4.69 9.83
C LEU A 31 -16.04 -3.43 10.69
N SER A 32 -16.49 -3.45 11.94
CA SER A 32 -16.31 -2.33 12.89
C SER A 32 -14.84 -1.98 13.11
N GLN A 33 -13.95 -2.96 13.26
CA GLN A 33 -12.51 -2.72 13.40
C GLN A 33 -11.90 -2.06 12.15
N ILE A 34 -12.30 -2.51 10.95
CA ILE A 34 -11.83 -1.91 9.70
C ILE A 34 -12.37 -0.49 9.53
N VAL A 35 -13.64 -0.23 9.88
CA VAL A 35 -14.23 1.11 9.86
C VAL A 35 -13.50 2.04 10.83
N ALA A 36 -13.24 1.58 12.06
CA ALA A 36 -12.47 2.33 13.05
C ALA A 36 -11.07 2.67 12.51
N THR A 37 -10.37 1.69 11.93
CA THR A 37 -9.06 1.90 11.31
C THR A 37 -9.12 2.92 10.17
N CYS A 38 -10.08 2.82 9.25
CA CYS A 38 -10.25 3.80 8.16
C CYS A 38 -10.53 5.23 8.69
N THR A 39 -11.17 5.33 9.84
CA THR A 39 -11.58 6.61 10.45
C THR A 39 -10.46 7.24 11.28
N GLU A 40 -9.70 6.41 12.00
CA GLU A 40 -8.71 6.85 12.98
C GLU A 40 -7.28 6.85 12.45
N PHE A 41 -6.94 6.01 11.46
CA PHE A 41 -5.62 6.00 10.82
C PHE A 41 -5.58 7.04 9.69
N LYS A 42 -5.40 8.29 10.09
CA LYS A 42 -5.29 9.46 9.19
C LYS A 42 -3.95 10.16 9.39
N PRO A 43 -2.84 9.56 8.91
CA PRO A 43 -1.51 10.16 9.05
C PRO A 43 -1.37 11.48 8.27
N PHE A 44 -2.23 11.71 7.27
CA PHE A 44 -2.26 12.95 6.49
C PHE A 44 -3.69 13.45 6.31
N PRO A 45 -3.94 14.77 6.39
CA PRO A 45 -5.29 15.33 6.28
C PRO A 45 -5.90 15.19 4.89
N ASN A 46 -5.07 15.06 3.83
CA ASN A 46 -5.53 14.99 2.44
C ASN A 46 -5.76 13.55 1.96
N ALA A 47 -5.65 12.55 2.84
CA ALA A 47 -5.87 11.15 2.52
C ALA A 47 -6.89 10.55 3.49
N ARG A 48 -7.91 9.87 2.94
CA ARG A 48 -8.89 9.12 3.75
C ARG A 48 -9.24 7.81 3.09
N ALA A 49 -9.85 6.93 3.87
CA ALA A 49 -10.36 5.66 3.40
C ALA A 49 -11.82 5.46 3.82
N VAL A 50 -12.56 4.71 3.01
CA VAL A 50 -13.95 4.35 3.29
C VAL A 50 -14.16 2.88 2.97
N LEU A 51 -14.66 2.14 3.96
CA LEU A 51 -15.14 0.77 3.76
C LEU A 51 -16.50 0.79 3.06
N VAL A 52 -16.67 -0.06 2.05
CA VAL A 52 -17.91 -0.24 1.31
C VAL A 52 -18.23 -1.74 1.22
N THR A 53 -19.38 -2.12 1.74
CA THR A 53 -19.91 -3.49 1.70
C THR A 53 -20.91 -3.71 0.56
N GLU A 54 -21.30 -2.64 -0.13
CA GLU A 54 -22.29 -2.67 -1.19
C GLU A 54 -21.68 -2.93 -2.58
N ALA A 55 -22.33 -3.80 -3.34
CA ALA A 55 -22.06 -4.06 -4.77
C ALA A 55 -20.56 -4.18 -5.18
N PRO A 56 -19.70 -4.89 -4.43
CA PRO A 56 -18.25 -4.90 -4.65
C PRO A 56 -17.86 -5.37 -6.06
N ASP A 57 -18.58 -6.35 -6.62
CA ASP A 57 -18.30 -6.89 -7.95
C ASP A 57 -18.60 -5.90 -9.10
N THR A 58 -19.37 -4.83 -8.85
CA THR A 58 -19.70 -3.83 -9.88
C THR A 58 -18.55 -2.84 -10.11
N VAL A 59 -17.69 -2.66 -9.10
CA VAL A 59 -16.58 -1.69 -9.06
C VAL A 59 -15.36 -2.18 -9.84
N PHE A 60 -15.01 -3.46 -9.69
CA PHE A 60 -13.79 -4.01 -10.28
C PHE A 60 -13.91 -4.27 -11.77
N LYS A 61 -12.84 -3.99 -12.51
CA LYS A 61 -12.69 -4.31 -13.94
C LYS A 61 -11.67 -5.43 -14.11
N GLY A 62 -11.78 -6.22 -15.17
CA GLY A 62 -10.69 -7.08 -15.61
C GLY A 62 -9.65 -6.31 -16.41
N ALA A 63 -8.47 -6.91 -16.56
CA ALA A 63 -7.41 -6.40 -17.41
C ALA A 63 -7.69 -6.65 -18.91
N LEU A 64 -8.35 -7.77 -19.22
CA LEU A 64 -8.81 -8.15 -20.56
C LEU A 64 -10.24 -8.70 -20.45
N GLY A 65 -11.25 -7.86 -20.64
CA GLY A 65 -12.65 -8.25 -20.41
C GLY A 65 -12.88 -8.69 -18.95
N PRO A 66 -13.42 -9.89 -18.66
CA PRO A 66 -13.57 -10.40 -17.29
C PRO A 66 -12.27 -10.95 -16.69
N TYR A 67 -11.21 -11.13 -17.48
CA TYR A 67 -9.95 -11.75 -17.05
C TYR A 67 -9.13 -10.82 -16.15
N GLY A 68 -8.64 -11.34 -15.02
CA GLY A 68 -7.91 -10.58 -14.00
C GLY A 68 -8.79 -9.77 -13.05
N LYS A 69 -10.12 -9.77 -13.24
CA LYS A 69 -11.09 -9.08 -12.38
C LYS A 69 -11.07 -9.69 -10.98
N ILE A 70 -11.21 -8.86 -9.94
CA ILE A 70 -11.51 -9.34 -8.58
C ILE A 70 -12.87 -10.06 -8.59
N LYS A 71 -12.99 -11.20 -7.91
CA LYS A 71 -14.25 -11.95 -7.80
C LYS A 71 -14.52 -12.40 -6.37
N GLY A 72 -15.77 -12.27 -5.95
CA GLY A 72 -16.30 -12.84 -4.71
C GLY A 72 -15.88 -12.10 -3.45
N ALA A 73 -15.33 -10.88 -3.57
CA ALA A 73 -14.96 -10.09 -2.39
C ALA A 73 -16.24 -9.58 -1.72
N PRO A 74 -16.45 -9.82 -0.40
CA PRO A 74 -17.64 -9.36 0.31
C PRO A 74 -17.67 -7.84 0.52
N ALA A 75 -16.51 -7.18 0.50
CA ALA A 75 -16.39 -5.74 0.67
C ALA A 75 -15.12 -5.21 -0.02
N PHE A 76 -15.01 -3.89 -0.13
CA PHE A 76 -13.79 -3.21 -0.54
C PHE A 76 -13.60 -1.91 0.24
N ILE A 77 -12.37 -1.42 0.27
CA ILE A 77 -12.01 -0.13 0.85
C ILE A 77 -11.60 0.79 -0.29
N ALA A 78 -12.16 1.98 -0.34
CA ALA A 78 -11.77 3.04 -1.25
C ALA A 78 -10.72 3.94 -0.59
N PHE A 79 -9.70 4.32 -1.36
CA PHE A 79 -8.66 5.25 -0.95
C PHE A 79 -8.80 6.55 -1.73
N ILE A 80 -9.04 7.64 -1.00
CA ILE A 80 -9.42 8.94 -1.52
C ILE A 80 -8.34 9.95 -1.15
N GLY A 81 -7.99 10.78 -2.11
CA GLY A 81 -7.04 11.88 -1.92
C GLY A 81 -7.62 13.22 -2.36
N ASN A 82 -7.34 14.29 -1.62
CA ASN A 82 -7.58 15.66 -2.08
C ASN A 82 -6.45 16.08 -3.04
N MET A 83 -6.82 16.37 -4.28
CA MET A 83 -5.91 16.67 -5.38
C MET A 83 -5.21 18.03 -5.26
N ASP A 84 -5.64 18.89 -4.33
CA ASP A 84 -4.96 20.17 -4.04
C ASP A 84 -3.64 19.94 -3.30
N SER A 85 -3.44 18.77 -2.71
CA SER A 85 -2.17 18.42 -2.08
C SER A 85 -1.13 17.98 -3.11
N PRO A 86 0.07 18.60 -3.15
CA PRO A 86 1.12 18.22 -4.09
C PRO A 86 1.65 16.79 -3.86
N ASN A 87 1.50 16.27 -2.63
CA ASN A 87 2.00 14.96 -2.21
C ASN A 87 0.87 13.93 -2.03
N VAL A 88 -0.31 14.17 -2.63
CA VAL A 88 -1.53 13.36 -2.41
C VAL A 88 -1.31 11.88 -2.67
N TYR A 89 -0.50 11.51 -3.67
CA TYR A 89 -0.31 10.11 -4.04
C TYR A 89 0.47 9.35 -2.97
N GLU A 90 1.53 9.94 -2.43
CA GLU A 90 2.34 9.43 -1.34
C GLU A 90 1.52 9.27 -0.08
N GLN A 91 0.73 10.31 0.24
CA GLN A 91 -0.13 10.33 1.42
C GLN A 91 -1.18 9.22 1.34
N VAL A 92 -1.83 9.04 0.19
CA VAL A 92 -2.80 7.96 -0.05
C VAL A 92 -2.14 6.58 -0.05
N GLY A 93 -0.96 6.44 -0.65
CA GLY A 93 -0.21 5.19 -0.65
C GLY A 93 0.18 4.75 0.76
N TYR A 94 0.66 5.69 1.57
CA TYR A 94 1.02 5.46 2.97
C TYR A 94 -0.21 5.11 3.81
N ALA A 95 -1.26 5.95 3.77
CA ALA A 95 -2.46 5.74 4.58
C ALA A 95 -3.17 4.42 4.20
N GLY A 96 -3.30 4.15 2.91
CA GLY A 96 -3.93 2.94 2.41
C GLY A 96 -3.16 1.67 2.75
N GLU A 97 -1.82 1.71 2.74
CA GLU A 97 -1.04 0.53 3.10
C GLU A 97 -1.18 0.19 4.59
N GLY A 98 -1.38 1.16 5.47
CA GLY A 98 -1.60 0.90 6.90
C GLY A 98 -2.90 0.16 7.14
N ILE A 99 -3.95 0.57 6.42
CA ILE A 99 -5.24 -0.11 6.45
C ILE A 99 -5.14 -1.52 5.84
N ILE A 100 -4.31 -1.71 4.82
CA ILE A 100 -4.05 -3.04 4.24
C ILE A 100 -3.29 -3.94 5.21
N LEU A 101 -2.26 -3.42 5.89
CA LEU A 101 -1.53 -4.18 6.91
C LEU A 101 -2.41 -4.51 8.11
N GLU A 102 -3.34 -3.62 8.46
CA GLU A 102 -4.37 -3.92 9.47
C GLU A 102 -5.29 -5.07 9.02
N ALA A 103 -5.83 -5.00 7.81
CA ALA A 103 -6.67 -6.08 7.28
C ALA A 103 -5.93 -7.42 7.28
N GLU A 104 -4.65 -7.43 6.91
CA GLU A 104 -3.81 -8.64 6.88
C GLU A 104 -3.43 -9.14 8.28
N ALA A 105 -3.30 -8.24 9.26
CA ALA A 105 -3.18 -8.59 10.67
C ALA A 105 -4.46 -9.24 11.23
N LEU A 106 -5.62 -8.88 10.67
CA LEU A 106 -6.92 -9.50 10.96
C LEU A 106 -7.22 -10.72 10.08
N ASN A 107 -6.21 -11.25 9.37
CA ASN A 107 -6.31 -12.40 8.46
C ASN A 107 -7.26 -12.21 7.26
N LEU A 108 -7.50 -10.96 6.88
CA LEU A 108 -8.19 -10.62 5.63
C LEU A 108 -7.19 -10.47 4.51
N ALA A 109 -7.50 -11.07 3.37
CA ALA A 109 -6.71 -10.90 2.17
C ALA A 109 -7.05 -9.58 1.48
N THR A 110 -6.05 -9.02 0.80
CA THR A 110 -6.18 -7.72 0.13
C THR A 110 -5.57 -7.72 -1.27
N CYS A 111 -5.85 -6.68 -2.05
CA CYS A 111 -5.13 -6.40 -3.29
C CYS A 111 -5.24 -4.92 -3.68
N TRP A 112 -4.11 -4.22 -3.78
CA TRP A 112 -4.08 -2.90 -4.42
C TRP A 112 -4.65 -2.95 -5.85
N VAL A 113 -5.67 -2.14 -6.10
CA VAL A 113 -6.26 -1.91 -7.43
C VAL A 113 -6.37 -0.41 -7.67
N ALA A 114 -5.43 0.14 -8.44
CA ALA A 114 -5.44 1.55 -8.83
C ALA A 114 -5.78 1.77 -10.31
N GLY A 115 -5.62 0.76 -11.18
CA GLY A 115 -5.90 0.90 -12.63
C GLY A 115 -7.22 0.27 -13.09
N PHE A 116 -7.63 -0.85 -12.49
CA PHE A 116 -8.72 -1.69 -13.00
C PHE A 116 -9.97 -1.62 -12.11
N PHE A 117 -10.49 -0.40 -11.93
CA PHE A 117 -11.77 -0.17 -11.24
C PHE A 117 -12.58 0.95 -11.91
N LYS A 118 -13.80 1.22 -11.42
CA LYS A 118 -14.69 2.28 -11.89
C LYS A 118 -14.74 3.42 -10.85
N PRO A 119 -13.87 4.45 -10.93
CA PRO A 119 -13.82 5.53 -9.94
C PRO A 119 -15.16 6.25 -9.74
N LYS A 120 -15.91 6.48 -10.82
CA LYS A 120 -17.23 7.14 -10.76
C LYS A 120 -18.27 6.34 -9.97
N VAL A 121 -18.26 5.01 -10.11
CA VAL A 121 -19.16 4.11 -9.36
C VAL A 121 -18.78 4.10 -7.89
N VAL A 122 -17.48 4.08 -7.59
CA VAL A 122 -17.02 4.17 -6.19
C VAL A 122 -17.43 5.51 -5.59
N ALA A 123 -17.20 6.61 -6.32
CA ALA A 123 -17.55 7.96 -5.86
C ALA A 123 -19.05 8.11 -5.55
N SER A 124 -19.94 7.50 -6.34
CA SER A 124 -21.38 7.52 -6.05
C SER A 124 -21.78 6.70 -4.82
N LEU A 125 -20.98 5.70 -4.42
CA LEU A 125 -21.26 4.88 -3.24
C LEU A 125 -20.79 5.54 -1.93
N ILE A 126 -19.75 6.37 -1.98
CA ILE A 126 -19.10 6.90 -0.75
C ILE A 126 -19.28 8.39 -0.52
N GLY A 127 -19.74 9.14 -1.52
CA GLY A 127 -19.69 10.60 -1.52
C GLY A 127 -18.25 11.12 -1.62
N ILE A 128 -18.02 12.05 -2.54
CA ILE A 128 -16.73 12.73 -2.69
C ILE A 128 -16.94 14.24 -2.61
N SER A 129 -16.06 14.92 -1.89
CA SER A 129 -16.04 16.38 -1.81
C SER A 129 -15.34 17.00 -3.02
N GLU A 130 -15.47 18.31 -3.19
CA GLU A 130 -14.70 19.06 -4.18
C GLU A 130 -13.19 18.85 -3.96
N GLY A 131 -12.43 18.74 -5.05
CA GLY A 131 -10.99 18.43 -5.00
C GLY A 131 -10.66 16.95 -4.74
N GLU A 132 -11.59 16.14 -4.21
CA GLU A 132 -11.33 14.73 -3.91
C GLU A 132 -11.40 13.82 -5.14
N ARG A 133 -10.54 12.81 -5.17
CA ARG A 133 -10.60 11.71 -6.14
C ARG A 133 -10.32 10.36 -5.49
N VAL A 134 -11.04 9.34 -5.95
CA VAL A 134 -10.73 7.94 -5.63
C VAL A 134 -9.50 7.54 -6.43
N LEU A 135 -8.36 7.34 -5.75
CA LEU A 135 -7.09 7.02 -6.40
C LEU A 135 -6.85 5.51 -6.52
N ALA A 136 -7.41 4.74 -5.59
CA ALA A 136 -7.31 3.29 -5.57
C ALA A 136 -8.42 2.67 -4.73
N VAL A 137 -8.58 1.36 -4.88
CA VAL A 137 -9.41 0.53 -4.01
C VAL A 137 -8.66 -0.75 -3.63
N THR A 138 -9.05 -1.40 -2.54
CA THR A 138 -8.65 -2.77 -2.23
C THR A 138 -9.87 -3.61 -1.89
N PRO A 139 -10.09 -4.79 -2.49
CA PRO A 139 -11.03 -5.75 -1.93
C PRO A 139 -10.53 -6.23 -0.58
N ILE A 140 -11.47 -6.63 0.29
CA ILE A 140 -11.18 -7.30 1.54
C ILE A 140 -12.09 -8.52 1.69
N GLY A 141 -11.57 -9.59 2.28
CA GLY A 141 -12.30 -10.85 2.44
C GLY A 141 -11.37 -12.01 2.74
N TYR A 142 -11.97 -13.20 2.90
CA TYR A 142 -11.18 -14.42 3.03
C TYR A 142 -10.73 -14.91 1.66
N ALA A 143 -9.43 -15.12 1.50
CA ALA A 143 -8.92 -15.69 0.26
C ALA A 143 -9.34 -17.16 0.09
N THR A 144 -9.54 -17.58 -1.15
CA THR A 144 -9.70 -19.00 -1.48
C THR A 144 -8.41 -19.79 -1.16
N ALA A 145 -8.51 -21.07 -0.76
CA ALA A 145 -7.36 -21.84 -0.29
C ALA A 145 -6.27 -22.05 -1.36
N ARG A 146 -6.65 -22.15 -2.65
CA ARG A 146 -5.73 -22.32 -3.76
C ARG A 146 -5.72 -21.06 -4.63
N HIS A 147 -4.54 -20.65 -5.08
CA HIS A 147 -4.44 -19.73 -6.20
C HIS A 147 -5.08 -20.38 -7.43
N SER A 148 -6.07 -19.71 -8.01
CA SER A 148 -6.67 -20.13 -9.28
C SER A 148 -5.62 -20.12 -10.41
N LEU A 149 -5.85 -20.90 -11.47
CA LEU A 149 -4.98 -20.89 -12.66
C LEU A 149 -4.83 -19.48 -13.25
N GLU A 150 -5.92 -18.71 -13.28
CA GLU A 150 -5.94 -17.31 -13.69
C GLU A 150 -5.09 -16.40 -12.77
N GLU A 151 -5.18 -16.57 -11.45
CA GLU A 151 -4.31 -15.84 -10.52
C GLU A 151 -2.85 -16.22 -10.68
N LYS A 152 -2.55 -17.51 -10.89
CA LYS A 152 -1.18 -17.97 -11.17
C LYS A 152 -0.67 -17.30 -12.45
N LEU A 153 -1.42 -17.33 -13.54
CA LEU A 153 -1.02 -16.66 -14.79
C LEU A 153 -0.84 -15.14 -14.60
N MET A 154 -1.77 -14.47 -13.92
CA MET A 154 -1.70 -13.02 -13.66
C MET A 154 -0.57 -12.61 -12.71
N THR A 155 -0.21 -13.46 -11.77
CA THR A 155 0.96 -13.27 -10.87
C THR A 155 2.26 -13.74 -11.52
N GLY A 156 2.21 -14.22 -12.76
CA GLY A 156 3.31 -14.93 -13.41
C GLY A 156 3.84 -16.06 -12.53
N PHE A 157 3.01 -16.97 -12.05
CA PHE A 157 3.43 -18.09 -11.19
C PHE A 157 4.30 -17.65 -9.99
N GLY A 158 3.99 -16.48 -9.42
CA GLY A 158 4.76 -15.89 -8.32
C GLY A 158 5.89 -14.93 -8.73
N PHE A 159 6.10 -14.68 -10.03
CA PHE A 159 6.99 -13.61 -10.53
C PHE A 159 6.61 -12.24 -9.94
N THR A 160 5.33 -11.96 -9.63
CA THR A 160 4.91 -10.73 -8.95
C THR A 160 5.34 -10.61 -7.48
N HIS A 161 5.90 -11.69 -6.90
CA HIS A 161 6.51 -11.69 -5.57
C HIS A 161 8.03 -11.58 -5.63
N ARG A 162 8.64 -11.67 -6.82
CA ARG A 162 10.06 -11.41 -6.97
C ARG A 162 10.34 -9.95 -6.65
N ARG A 163 11.43 -9.74 -5.93
CA ARG A 163 11.89 -8.43 -5.53
C ARG A 163 13.32 -8.23 -5.98
N ARG A 164 13.62 -7.04 -6.46
CA ARG A 164 14.98 -6.63 -6.83
C ARG A 164 15.87 -6.75 -5.59
N PRO A 165 17.15 -7.15 -5.76
CA PRO A 165 18.09 -7.15 -4.64
C PRO A 165 18.29 -5.72 -4.13
N LEU A 166 18.57 -5.57 -2.83
CA LEU A 166 18.80 -4.25 -2.22
C LEU A 166 19.98 -3.53 -2.88
N SER A 167 21.01 -4.25 -3.33
CA SER A 167 22.14 -3.70 -4.08
C SER A 167 21.75 -2.92 -5.35
N GLY A 168 20.60 -3.24 -5.96
CA GLY A 168 20.08 -2.52 -7.13
C GLY A 168 19.05 -1.43 -6.80
N LEU A 169 18.75 -1.22 -5.52
CA LEU A 169 17.74 -0.27 -5.04
C LEU A 169 18.35 0.82 -4.13
N VAL A 170 19.51 0.55 -3.55
CA VAL A 170 20.11 1.33 -2.47
C VAL A 170 21.40 2.02 -2.93
N THR A 171 21.57 3.29 -2.57
CA THR A 171 22.81 4.07 -2.73
C THR A 171 23.13 4.85 -1.45
N GLY A 172 24.29 5.51 -1.39
CA GLY A 172 24.72 6.28 -0.22
C GLY A 172 25.72 5.49 0.62
N LEU A 173 25.42 5.31 1.92
CA LEU A 173 26.26 4.56 2.86
C LEU A 173 26.62 3.15 2.36
N LEU A 174 27.84 2.70 2.65
CA LEU A 174 28.29 1.33 2.40
C LEU A 174 27.48 0.36 3.26
N GLU A 175 27.26 -0.86 2.78
CA GLU A 175 26.46 -1.86 3.52
C GLU A 175 27.04 -2.17 4.90
N SER A 176 28.34 -2.04 5.12
CA SER A 176 28.99 -2.18 6.43
C SER A 176 28.59 -1.08 7.44
N GLU A 177 28.11 0.07 6.95
CA GLU A 177 27.75 1.24 7.76
C GLU A 177 26.26 1.29 8.10
N TRP A 178 25.45 0.35 7.58
CA TRP A 178 24.01 0.36 7.81
C TRP A 178 23.68 -0.03 9.24
N GLU A 179 23.02 0.89 9.95
CA GLU A 179 22.39 0.65 11.24
C GLU A 179 21.30 -0.44 11.13
N GLU A 180 21.06 -1.20 12.21
CA GLU A 180 20.13 -2.35 12.15
C GLU A 180 18.70 -1.94 11.77
N TRP A 181 18.22 -0.80 12.28
CA TRP A 181 16.90 -0.28 11.91
C TRP A 181 16.80 0.02 10.41
N MET A 182 17.90 0.51 9.78
CA MET A 182 17.93 0.74 8.33
C MET A 182 17.85 -0.57 7.57
N ARG A 183 18.55 -1.62 8.03
CA ARG A 183 18.49 -2.96 7.43
C ARG A 183 17.07 -3.51 7.46
N LEU A 184 16.39 -3.41 8.60
CA LEU A 184 15.01 -3.86 8.77
C LEU A 184 14.04 -3.04 7.91
N ALA A 185 14.19 -1.72 7.91
CA ALA A 185 13.39 -0.80 7.09
C ALA A 185 13.52 -1.09 5.60
N LEU A 186 14.74 -1.27 5.09
CA LEU A 186 14.98 -1.59 3.68
C LEU A 186 14.42 -2.96 3.29
N LYS A 187 14.57 -3.98 4.16
CA LYS A 187 13.98 -5.31 3.93
C LYS A 187 12.45 -5.22 3.81
N ALA A 188 11.81 -4.49 4.73
CA ALA A 188 10.36 -4.26 4.72
C ALA A 188 9.92 -3.47 3.47
N ALA A 189 10.53 -2.31 3.21
CA ALA A 189 10.23 -1.45 2.07
C ALA A 189 10.38 -2.18 0.72
N ARG A 190 11.39 -3.05 0.61
CA ARG A 190 11.59 -3.90 -0.56
C ARG A 190 10.42 -4.87 -0.78
N LEU A 191 9.75 -5.34 0.29
CA LEU A 191 8.60 -6.24 0.18
C LEU A 191 7.28 -5.53 -0.16
N ALA A 192 7.22 -4.20 -0.04
CA ALA A 192 6.05 -3.39 -0.37
C ALA A 192 5.45 -3.73 -1.76
N PRO A 193 4.11 -3.71 -1.91
CA PRO A 193 3.47 -3.88 -3.21
C PRO A 193 3.69 -2.67 -4.13
N SER A 194 3.75 -2.93 -5.44
CA SER A 194 3.77 -1.88 -6.48
C SER A 194 2.93 -2.27 -7.69
N ALA A 195 2.50 -1.28 -8.45
CA ALA A 195 1.82 -1.47 -9.73
C ALA A 195 2.62 -2.43 -10.63
N VAL A 196 1.98 -3.54 -11.01
CA VAL A 196 2.55 -4.63 -11.81
C VAL A 196 3.97 -5.06 -11.38
N ASN A 197 4.25 -4.97 -10.07
CA ASN A 197 5.52 -5.32 -9.43
C ASN A 197 6.77 -4.57 -9.96
N ARG A 198 6.61 -3.32 -10.41
CA ARG A 198 7.70 -2.53 -11.02
C ARG A 198 8.76 -2.06 -10.05
N GLN A 199 8.40 -1.93 -8.77
CA GLN A 199 9.30 -1.51 -7.68
C GLN A 199 10.01 -0.20 -8.03
N PRO A 200 9.24 0.90 -8.22
CA PRO A 200 9.75 2.15 -8.76
C PRO A 200 10.62 2.94 -7.77
N TRP A 201 10.61 2.57 -6.49
CA TRP A 201 11.36 3.24 -5.43
C TRP A 201 12.86 2.99 -5.53
N ARG A 202 13.63 4.00 -5.13
CA ARG A 202 15.06 3.93 -4.79
C ARG A 202 15.24 4.50 -3.39
N PHE A 203 16.27 4.03 -2.71
CA PHE A 203 16.60 4.44 -1.36
C PHE A 203 18.03 4.99 -1.33
N LYS A 204 18.20 6.23 -0.87
CA LYS A 204 19.51 6.79 -0.57
C LYS A 204 19.68 6.82 0.95
N LEU A 205 20.72 6.17 1.47
CA LEU A 205 21.05 6.17 2.88
C LEU A 205 22.08 7.25 3.16
N GLU A 206 21.79 8.03 4.19
CA GLU A 206 22.70 8.97 4.82
C GLU A 206 22.66 8.68 6.32
N PRO A 207 23.65 9.12 7.13
CA PRO A 207 23.59 8.92 8.57
C PRO A 207 22.22 9.34 9.13
N HIS A 208 21.59 8.44 9.87
CA HIS A 208 20.29 8.66 10.51
C HIS A 208 19.11 9.02 9.57
N SER A 209 19.22 8.73 8.27
CA SER A 209 18.11 8.99 7.34
C SER A 209 18.04 8.05 6.14
N ILE A 210 16.82 7.86 5.65
CA ILE A 210 16.52 7.14 4.41
C ILE A 210 15.71 8.06 3.50
N THR A 211 16.28 8.44 2.35
CA THR A 211 15.57 9.20 1.32
C THR A 211 14.98 8.26 0.28
N VAL A 212 13.67 8.36 0.06
CA VAL A 212 12.94 7.63 -0.99
C VAL A 212 12.85 8.50 -2.24
N SER A 213 13.09 7.92 -3.42
CA SER A 213 12.92 8.57 -4.72
C SER A 213 12.30 7.65 -5.76
N VAL A 214 11.76 8.21 -6.85
CA VAL A 214 11.32 7.42 -8.00
C VAL A 214 12.47 7.16 -8.96
N ASN A 215 12.50 5.97 -9.56
CA ASN A 215 13.53 5.60 -10.53
C ASN A 215 13.46 6.38 -11.86
N THR A 216 12.27 6.88 -12.20
CA THR A 216 11.97 7.63 -13.42
C THR A 216 10.74 8.50 -13.17
N LEU A 217 10.71 9.70 -13.75
CA LEU A 217 9.56 10.60 -13.66
C LEU A 217 8.35 10.07 -14.45
N GLY A 218 7.19 10.71 -14.24
CA GLY A 218 5.95 10.39 -14.94
C GLY A 218 5.15 9.22 -14.36
N ARG A 219 4.14 8.80 -15.11
CA ARG A 219 3.20 7.73 -14.74
C ARG A 219 3.60 6.41 -15.38
N GLU A 220 3.17 5.30 -14.78
CA GLU A 220 3.30 3.96 -15.36
C GLU A 220 1.92 3.30 -15.38
N TYR A 221 1.45 2.88 -16.56
CA TYR A 221 0.07 2.41 -16.78
C TYR A 221 -1.00 3.39 -16.28
N GLY A 222 -0.74 4.71 -16.40
CA GLY A 222 -1.64 5.77 -15.91
C GLY A 222 -1.59 6.01 -14.40
N LEU A 223 -0.79 5.24 -13.65
CA LEU A 223 -0.67 5.30 -12.21
C LEU A 223 0.56 6.11 -11.78
N SER A 224 0.43 6.88 -10.70
CA SER A 224 1.55 7.59 -10.10
C SER A 224 2.49 6.62 -9.40
N LYS A 225 3.78 6.64 -9.77
CA LYS A 225 4.83 5.89 -9.06
C LYS A 225 5.03 6.38 -7.62
N ARG A 226 4.66 7.63 -7.34
CA ARG A 226 4.76 8.22 -6.00
C ARG A 226 3.77 7.58 -5.01
N LEU A 227 2.63 7.06 -5.49
CA LEU A 227 1.74 6.23 -4.66
C LEU A 227 2.44 4.97 -4.17
N CYS A 228 3.14 4.28 -5.07
CA CYS A 228 3.95 3.12 -4.70
C CYS A 228 5.07 3.48 -3.72
N CYS A 229 5.64 4.69 -3.82
CA CYS A 229 6.62 5.17 -2.85
C CYS A 229 5.99 5.45 -1.49
N GLY A 230 4.78 6.00 -1.43
CA GLY A 230 4.00 6.14 -0.19
C GLY A 230 3.78 4.81 0.55
N ILE A 231 3.49 3.74 -0.20
CA ILE A 231 3.41 2.38 0.35
C ILE A 231 4.76 1.98 0.97
N ALA A 232 5.86 2.18 0.24
CA ALA A 232 7.20 1.86 0.75
C ALA A 232 7.60 2.70 1.97
N MET A 233 7.18 3.97 2.03
CA MET A 233 7.40 4.86 3.18
C MET A 233 6.77 4.28 4.45
N LEU A 234 5.54 3.79 4.39
CA LEU A 234 4.94 3.15 5.57
C LEU A 234 5.72 1.92 6.01
N HIS A 235 6.17 1.07 5.08
CA HIS A 235 6.95 -0.13 5.42
C HIS A 235 8.26 0.22 6.12
N ILE A 236 8.92 1.31 5.72
CA ILE A 236 10.11 1.85 6.39
C ILE A 236 9.77 2.20 7.84
N GLU A 237 8.72 2.98 8.05
CA GLU A 237 8.38 3.49 9.37
C GLU A 237 7.86 2.40 10.31
N VAL A 238 7.04 1.47 9.81
CA VAL A 238 6.57 0.31 10.58
C VAL A 238 7.75 -0.53 11.08
N ALA A 239 8.76 -0.76 10.23
CA ALA A 239 9.94 -1.52 10.59
C ALA A 239 10.88 -0.76 11.52
N ALA A 240 11.04 0.55 11.35
CA ALA A 240 11.82 1.37 12.27
C ALA A 240 11.16 1.38 13.66
N LEU A 241 9.84 1.59 13.72
CA LEU A 241 9.08 1.59 14.97
C LEU A 241 9.06 0.22 15.64
N SER A 242 9.02 -0.89 14.88
CA SER A 242 9.10 -2.24 15.47
C SER A 242 10.47 -2.54 16.09
N TYR A 243 11.52 -1.85 15.64
CA TYR A 243 12.85 -1.85 16.24
C TYR A 243 13.00 -0.84 17.40
N GLY A 244 12.00 0.01 17.65
CA GLY A 244 12.02 1.02 18.71
C GLY A 244 12.55 2.39 18.28
N ILE A 245 12.68 2.63 16.96
CA ILE A 245 13.16 3.90 16.41
C ILE A 245 12.00 4.69 15.80
N GLY A 246 11.77 5.89 16.34
CA GLY A 246 10.86 6.87 15.76
C GLY A 246 11.59 7.85 14.83
N GLY A 247 10.86 8.39 13.86
CA GLY A 247 11.38 9.38 12.93
C GLY A 247 10.26 10.24 12.34
N ASN A 248 10.63 11.16 11.44
CA ASN A 248 9.70 12.05 10.77
C ASN A 248 9.92 12.03 9.27
N TRP A 249 8.84 12.19 8.51
CA TRP A 249 8.88 12.34 7.07
C TRP A 249 8.91 13.80 6.65
N GLU A 250 9.89 14.15 5.82
CA GLU A 250 9.96 15.39 5.06
C GLU A 250 9.62 15.07 3.59
N PHE A 251 8.57 15.66 3.02
CA PHE A 251 8.27 15.50 1.60
C PHE A 251 9.22 16.33 0.74
N LEU A 252 9.65 15.78 -0.39
CA LEU A 252 10.67 16.38 -1.26
C LEU A 252 10.19 16.48 -2.71
N GLU A 253 10.79 17.42 -3.44
CA GLU A 253 10.50 17.66 -4.86
C GLU A 253 11.03 16.54 -5.77
N PRO A 254 10.33 16.23 -6.89
CA PRO A 254 10.75 15.21 -7.83
C PRO A 254 12.19 15.41 -8.34
N PRO A 255 12.96 14.33 -8.56
CA PRO A 255 12.57 12.92 -8.48
C PRO A 255 12.56 12.34 -7.05
N LEU A 256 12.98 13.12 -6.04
CA LEU A 256 12.87 12.72 -4.65
C LEU A 256 11.39 12.68 -4.25
N VAL A 257 11.08 11.85 -3.26
CA VAL A 257 9.70 11.65 -2.78
C VAL A 257 9.58 12.16 -1.36
N ALA A 258 10.34 11.56 -0.44
CA ALA A 258 10.36 11.97 0.94
C ALA A 258 11.63 11.45 1.62
N ARG A 259 12.06 12.10 2.70
CA ARG A 259 13.16 11.67 3.56
C ARG A 259 12.61 11.32 4.94
N PHE A 260 12.95 10.13 5.41
CA PHE A 260 12.74 9.72 6.80
C PHE A 260 13.99 10.03 7.60
N THR A 261 13.86 10.83 8.66
CA THR A 261 14.97 11.21 9.53
C THR A 261 14.65 10.83 10.97
N ILE A 262 15.59 10.18 11.64
CA ILE A 262 15.49 9.84 13.05
C ILE A 262 16.22 10.91 13.87
N LYS A 263 15.76 11.16 15.11
CA LYS A 263 16.50 12.02 16.04
C LYS A 263 17.57 11.17 16.71
N VAL A 264 18.82 11.62 16.65
CA VAL A 264 19.89 11.06 17.47
C VAL A 264 19.67 11.57 18.89
N THR A 265 19.40 10.66 19.83
CA THR A 265 19.41 10.93 21.27
C THR A 265 20.81 10.82 21.82
#